data_AF-A0A916U5F7-F1
#
_entry.id   AF-A0A916U5F7-F1
#
_cell.length_a   1.000
_cell.length_b   1.000
_cell.length_c   1.000
_cell.angle_alpha   90.00
_cell.angle_beta   90.00
_cell.angle_gamma   90.00
#
_symmetry.space_group_name_H-M   'P 1'
#
loop_
_entity.id
_entity.type
_entity.pdbx_description
1 polymer ?
#
loop_
_entity_poly.entity_id
_entity_poly.type
_entity_poly.pdbx_seq_one_letter_code
_entity_poly.pdbx_strand_id
1 'polypeptide(L)' 'MKLPQAKRGFVFLPRLWVVERSFAWATRFRRLVKDYERCAETLAHLRLIAFVCIMLKNAAHIAASS' A
#
# COMPACT_ATOMS: atom_id res chain seq x y z
N MET A 1 -7.08 29.03 9.24
CA MET A 1 -7.96 27.86 9.34
C MET A 1 -7.54 27.06 10.58
N LYS A 2 -8.41 26.92 11.59
CA LYS A 2 -8.09 26.17 12.82
C LYS A 2 -8.07 24.67 12.48
N LEU A 3 -6.90 24.04 12.47
CA LEU A 3 -6.83 22.59 12.37
C LEU A 3 -7.48 21.99 13.64
N PRO A 4 -8.37 20.99 13.51
CA PRO A 4 -9.01 20.39 14.67
C PRO A 4 -7.91 19.83 15.59
N GLN A 5 -8.05 20.13 16.89
CA GLN A 5 -7.09 19.75 17.93
C GLN A 5 -6.79 18.25 17.79
N ALA A 6 -5.54 17.90 17.47
CA ALA A 6 -5.13 16.50 17.36
C ALA A 6 -5.45 15.81 18.71
N LYS A 7 -6.32 14.80 18.69
CA LYS A 7 -6.61 14.00 19.88
C LYS A 7 -5.28 13.40 20.36
N ARG A 8 -4.87 13.74 21.58
CA ARG A 8 -3.68 13.14 22.23
C ARG A 8 -4.03 11.71 22.63
N GLY A 9 -3.56 10.73 21.85
CA GLY A 9 -3.75 9.30 22.08
C GLY A 9 -3.88 8.50 20.79
N PHE A 10 -3.70 7.18 20.86
CA PHE A 10 -3.92 6.29 19.72
C PHE A 10 -5.43 6.19 19.42
N VAL A 11 -5.90 6.90 18.40
CA VAL A 11 -7.28 6.80 17.92
C VAL A 11 -7.32 5.73 16.84
N PHE A 12 -8.00 4.62 17.11
CA PHE A 12 -8.23 3.58 16.12
C PHE A 12 -9.16 4.12 15.02
N LEU A 13 -8.61 4.46 13.86
CA LEU A 13 -9.41 4.77 12.67
C LEU A 13 -9.53 3.48 11.83
N PRO A 14 -10.72 2.84 11.79
CA PRO A 14 -10.89 1.56 11.10
C PRO A 14 -10.54 1.61 9.61
N ARG A 15 -10.64 2.79 8.98
CA ARG A 15 -10.30 2.99 7.56
C ARG A 15 -8.80 3.07 7.28
N LEU A 16 -7.96 3.39 8.28
CA LEU A 16 -6.51 3.48 8.10
C LEU A 16 -5.85 2.10 7.96
N TRP A 17 -6.45 1.04 8.50
CA TRP A 17 -5.93 -0.33 8.39
C TRP A 17 -5.76 -0.81 6.95
N VAL A 18 -6.62 -0.36 6.04
CA VAL A 18 -6.51 -0.70 4.62
C VAL A 18 -5.25 -0.05 4.02
N VAL A 19 -5.00 1.21 4.37
CA VAL A 19 -3.83 1.97 3.91
C VAL A 19 -2.56 1.39 4.53
N GLU A 20 -2.54 1.11 5.83
CA GLU A 20 -1.42 0.49 6.51
C GLU A 20 -1.09 -0.90 5.98
N ARG A 21 -2.10 -1.70 5.62
CA ARG A 21 -1.91 -3.01 4.99
C ARG A 21 -1.27 -2.90 3.60
N SER A 22 -1.69 -1.92 2.81
CA SER A 22 -1.07 -1.62 1.51
C SER A 22 0.39 -1.17 1.67
N PHE A 23 0.68 -0.32 2.65
CA PHE A 23 2.06 0.07 2.96
C PHE A 23 2.90 -1.10 3.45
N ALA A 24 2.38 -1.95 4.34
CA ALA A 24 3.07 -3.16 4.81
C ALA A 24 3.40 -4.12 3.66
N TRP A 25 2.49 -4.27 2.69
CA TRP A 25 2.74 -5.02 1.46
C TRP A 25 3.82 -4.37 0.59
N ALA A 26 3.78 -3.04 0.45
CA ALA A 26 4.81 -2.29 -0.28
C ALA A 26 6.19 -2.44 0.36
N THR A 27 6.30 -2.51 1.68
CA THR A 27 7.57 -2.73 2.41
C THR A 27 8.21 -4.09 2.09
N ARG A 28 7.42 -5.10 1.71
CA ARG A 28 7.92 -6.40 1.24
C ARG A 28 8.70 -6.26 -0.07
N PHE A 29 8.35 -5.27 -0.89
CA PHE A 29 9.14 -4.82 -2.03
C PHE A 29 10.06 -3.67 -1.59
N ARG A 30 11.10 -3.96 -0.80
CA ARG A 30 12.00 -2.93 -0.21
C ARG A 30 12.53 -1.89 -1.19
N ARG A 31 12.74 -2.26 -2.46
CA ARG A 31 13.20 -1.36 -3.53
C ARG A 31 12.17 -0.26 -3.86
N LEU A 32 10.89 -0.53 -3.64
CA LEU A 32 9.78 0.39 -3.94
C LEU A 32 9.52 1.46 -2.86
N VAL A 33 10.03 1.23 -1.65
CA VAL A 33 9.87 2.14 -0.51
C VAL A 33 11.07 3.06 -0.36
N LYS A 34 12.28 2.59 -0.70
CA LYS A 34 13.53 3.30 -0.39
C LYS A 34 13.88 4.43 -1.37
N ASP A 35 13.42 4.36 -2.61
CA ASP A 35 13.79 5.31 -3.67
C ASP A 35 12.77 6.45 -3.88
N TYR A 36 11.76 6.58 -2.99
CA TYR A 36 10.62 7.49 -3.19
C TYR A 36 11.00 8.97 -3.22
N GLU A 37 12.11 9.33 -2.57
CA GLU A 37 12.61 10.70 -2.53
C GLU A 37 13.32 11.13 -3.82
N ARG A 38 13.72 10.16 -4.67
CA ARG A 38 14.53 10.43 -5.88
C ARG A 38 13.75 10.24 -7.18
N CYS A 39 12.86 9.25 -7.24
CA CYS A 39 12.12 8.89 -8.47
C CYS A 39 10.66 8.50 -8.17
N ALA A 40 9.84 9.46 -7.74
CA ALA A 40 8.44 9.20 -7.38
C ALA A 40 7.58 8.65 -8.54
N GLU A 41 7.78 9.14 -9.77
CA GLU A 41 7.00 8.72 -10.94
C GLU A 41 7.26 7.27 -11.34
N THR A 42 8.53 6.88 -11.47
CA THR A 42 8.94 5.50 -11.77
C THR A 42 8.42 4.53 -10.71
N LEU A 43 8.44 4.94 -9.44
CA LEU A 43 7.95 4.11 -8.34
C LEU A 43 6.43 3.98 -8.32
N ALA A 44 5.69 5.00 -8.75
CA ALA A 44 4.24 4.90 -8.92
C ALA A 44 3.88 3.82 -9.95
N HIS A 45 4.59 3.78 -11.09
CA HIS A 45 4.40 2.75 -12.11
C HIS A 45 4.78 1.35 -11.60
N LEU A 46 5.91 1.23 -10.91
CA LEU A 46 6.34 -0.06 -10.34
C LEU A 46 5.37 -0.57 -9.26
N ARG A 47 4.72 0.31 -8.50
CA ARG A 47 3.66 -0.09 -7.54
C ARG A 47 2.50 -0.71 -8.26
N LEU A 48 2.02 -0.07 -9.32
CA LEU A 48 0.89 -0.57 -10.09
C LEU A 48 1.20 -1.95 -10.68
N ILE A 49 2.39 -2.12 -11.27
CA ILE A 49 2.84 -3.42 -11.79
C ILE A 49 2.87 -4.49 -10.69
N ALA A 50 3.44 -4.18 -9.52
CA ALA A 50 3.47 -5.11 -8.40
C ALA A 50 2.05 -5.54 -7.96
N PHE A 51 1.11 -4.59 -7.86
CA PHE A 51 -0.29 -4.87 -7.56
C PHE A 51 -0.95 -5.76 -8.61
N VAL A 52 -0.72 -5.50 -9.89
CA VAL A 52 -1.24 -6.33 -10.99
C VAL A 52 -0.71 -7.77 -10.88
N CYS A 53 0.59 -7.97 -10.65
CA CYS A 53 1.16 -9.31 -10.48
C CYS A 53 0.52 -10.09 -9.32
N ILE A 54 0.24 -9.42 -8.19
CA ILE A 54 -0.41 -10.03 -7.03
C ILE A 54 -1.85 -10.41 -7.34
N MET A 55 -2.60 -9.51 -7.98
CA MET A 55 -4.00 -9.75 -8.36
C MET A 55 -4.09 -10.91 -9.35
N LEU A 56 -3.20 -11.00 -10.33
CA LEU A 56 -3.13 -12.11 -11.27
C LEU A 56 -2.85 -13.45 -10.57
N LYS A 57 -1.89 -13.49 -9.64
CA LYS A 57 -1.61 -14.69 -8.84
C LYS A 57 -2.83 -15.13 -8.04
N ASN A 58 -3.53 -14.20 -7.40
CA ASN A 58 -4.72 -14.48 -6.62
C ASN A 58 -5.89 -14.93 -7.50
N ALA A 59 -6.08 -14.29 -8.65
CA ALA A 59 -7.12 -14.68 -9.62
C ALA A 59 -6.87 -16.09 -10.17
N ALA A 60 -5.62 -16.43 -10.51
CA ALA A 60 -5.24 -17.77 -10.93
C ALA A 60 -5.50 -18.82 -9.84
N HIS A 61 -5.19 -18.49 -8.58
CA HIS A 61 -5.51 -19.35 -7.45
C HIS A 61 -7.01 -19.56 -7.28
N ILE A 62 -7.81 -18.49 -7.38
CA ILE A 62 -9.28 -18.55 -7.28
C ILE A 62 -9.85 -19.42 -8.41
N ALA A 63 -9.38 -19.21 -9.64
CA ALA A 63 -9.79 -19.97 -10.81
C ALA A 63 -9.41 -21.46 -10.71
N ALA A 64 -8.26 -21.79 -10.12
CA ALA A 64 -7.84 -23.17 -9.88
C ALA A 64 -8.56 -23.84 -8.70
N SER A 65 -9.12 -23.06 -7.78
CA SER A 65 -9.92 -23.55 -6.65
C SER A 65 -11.43 -23.62 -6.94
N SER A 66 -11.85 -23.21 -8.15
CA SER A 66 -13.22 -23.30 -8.66
C SER A 66 -13.39 -24.55 -9.52
#